data_AF-A0A7S0CB82-F1
#
_entry.id   AF-A0A7S0CB82-F1
#
_cell.length_a   1.000
_cell.length_b   1.000
_cell.length_c   1.000
_cell.angle_alpha   90.00
_cell.angle_beta   90.00
_cell.angle_gamma   90.00
#
_symmetry.space_group_name_H-M   'P 1'
#
loop_
_entity.id
_entity.type
_entity.pdbx_description
1 polymer ?
#
loop_
_entity_poly.entity_id
_entity_poly.type
_entity_poly.pdbx_seq_one_letter_code
_entity_poly.pdbx_strand_id
1 'polypeptide(L)'
;VNKNTREQSQFLYGFCLVDGHVEKVGNFNMEPPGAFRGRGEHPKMGKLKSRVDPEQVAVNVSFCAPVPRCPVPGHAWGDLRHDPGVMWLANWKENINGQ
;
A
#
# COMPACT_ATOMS: atom_id res chain seq x y z
N VAL A 1 -8.16 -6.09 16.56
CA VAL A 1 -8.92 -6.34 15.32
C VAL A 1 -9.62 -7.67 15.46
N ASN A 2 -10.96 -7.69 15.49
CA ASN A 2 -11.74 -8.92 15.65
C ASN A 2 -11.59 -9.82 14.41
N LYS A 3 -11.78 -11.14 14.57
CA LYS A 3 -11.61 -12.13 13.50
C LYS A 3 -12.39 -11.76 12.22
N ASN A 4 -13.64 -11.34 12.38
CA ASN A 4 -14.51 -10.94 11.27
C ASN A 4 -13.96 -9.74 10.47
N THR A 5 -13.33 -8.76 11.13
CA THR A 5 -12.75 -7.58 10.44
C THR A 5 -11.53 -7.96 9.61
N ARG A 6 -10.74 -8.95 10.07
CA ARG A 6 -9.60 -9.47 9.30
C ARG A 6 -10.08 -10.21 8.06
N GLU A 7 -11.10 -11.05 8.20
CA GLU A 7 -11.69 -11.80 7.07
C GLU A 7 -12.29 -10.88 6.02
N GLN A 8 -13.01 -9.82 6.44
CA GLN A 8 -13.52 -8.79 5.53
C GLN A 8 -12.39 -8.06 4.79
N SER A 9 -11.32 -7.70 5.50
CA SER A 9 -10.18 -7.02 4.87
C SER A 9 -9.47 -7.93 3.86
N GLN A 10 -9.32 -9.21 4.19
CA GLN A 10 -8.75 -10.21 3.28
C GLN A 10 -9.61 -10.41 2.04
N PHE A 11 -10.93 -10.41 2.18
CA PHE A 11 -11.85 -10.53 1.06
C PHE A 11 -11.79 -9.31 0.13
N LEU A 12 -11.72 -8.10 0.69
CA LEU A 12 -11.73 -6.86 -0.09
C LEU A 12 -10.38 -6.54 -0.75
N TYR A 13 -9.27 -6.82 -0.07
CA TYR A 13 -7.94 -6.34 -0.49
C TYR A 13 -6.90 -7.45 -0.63
N GLY A 14 -7.23 -8.68 -0.25
CA GLY A 14 -6.29 -9.80 -0.27
C GLY A 14 -6.14 -10.48 -1.63
N PHE A 15 -6.90 -10.05 -2.63
CA PHE A 15 -6.89 -10.61 -3.99
C PHE A 15 -6.96 -9.51 -5.04
N CYS A 16 -6.39 -9.76 -6.20
CA CYS A 16 -6.51 -8.89 -7.38
C CYS A 16 -6.72 -9.75 -8.64
N LEU A 17 -7.10 -9.10 -9.73
CA LEU A 17 -7.16 -9.73 -11.05
C LEU A 17 -5.92 -9.33 -11.85
N VAL A 18 -5.17 -10.32 -12.33
CA VAL A 18 -4.01 -10.15 -13.21
C VAL A 18 -4.25 -11.00 -14.43
N ASP A 19 -4.36 -10.37 -15.60
CA ASP A 19 -4.64 -11.06 -16.89
C ASP A 19 -5.82 -12.04 -16.82
N GLY A 20 -6.87 -11.65 -16.09
CA GLY A 20 -8.09 -12.46 -15.92
C GLY A 20 -8.01 -13.54 -14.84
N HIS A 21 -6.85 -13.75 -14.22
CA HIS A 21 -6.67 -14.70 -13.13
C HIS A 21 -6.76 -14.02 -11.77
N VAL A 22 -7.37 -14.70 -10.80
CA VAL A 22 -7.44 -14.22 -9.42
C VAL A 22 -6.13 -14.56 -8.72
N GLU A 23 -5.38 -13.54 -8.37
CA GLU A 23 -4.09 -13.66 -7.70
C GLU A 23 -4.16 -13.16 -6.26
N LYS A 24 -3.35 -13.77 -5.38
CA LYS A 24 -3.28 -13.36 -3.98
C LYS A 24 -2.36 -12.16 -3.81
N VAL A 25 -2.85 -11.11 -3.16
CA VAL A 25 -2.04 -9.93 -2.82
C VAL A 25 -1.20 -10.23 -1.59
N GLY A 26 0.10 -9.93 -1.67
CA GLY A 26 1.05 -10.14 -0.58
C GLY A 26 0.79 -9.22 0.62
N ASN A 27 1.18 -7.95 0.50
CA ASN A 27 0.97 -6.96 1.55
C ASN A 27 -0.03 -5.88 1.11
N PHE A 28 -1.27 -6.01 1.57
CA PHE A 28 -2.34 -5.04 1.33
C PHE A 28 -2.61 -4.12 2.53
N ASN A 29 -1.93 -4.35 3.66
CA ASN A 29 -2.04 -3.50 4.83
C ASN A 29 -0.86 -2.53 4.85
N MET A 30 -1.18 -1.25 4.97
CA MET A 30 -0.18 -0.22 5.16
C MET A 30 0.41 -0.30 6.56
N GLU A 31 1.73 -0.11 6.68
CA GLU A 31 2.41 -0.12 7.96
C GLU A 31 1.93 1.07 8.82
N PRO A 32 1.52 0.84 10.08
CA PRO A 32 1.16 1.93 10.97
C PRO A 32 2.40 2.79 11.29
N PRO A 33 2.21 4.08 11.64
CA PRO A 33 3.31 4.91 12.13
C PRO A 33 3.93 4.29 13.40
N GLY A 34 5.24 4.46 13.56
CA GLY A 34 5.97 3.86 14.68
C GLY A 34 7.46 4.18 14.67
N ALA A 35 8.19 3.66 15.66
CA ALA A 35 9.64 3.82 15.70
C ALA A 35 10.32 2.90 14.68
N PHE A 36 11.27 3.42 13.91
CA PHE A 36 12.07 2.66 12.96
C PHE A 36 12.98 1.68 13.70
N ARG A 37 12.79 0.38 13.43
CA ARG A 37 13.58 -0.71 14.02
C ARG A 37 14.55 -1.26 12.98
N GLY A 38 15.64 -0.51 12.74
CA GLY A 38 16.74 -0.99 11.91
C GLY A 38 17.43 -2.21 12.52
N ARG A 39 18.06 -3.05 11.69
CA ARG A 39 18.81 -4.23 12.16
C ARG A 39 20.24 -3.83 12.56
N GLY A 40 20.79 -4.45 13.61
CA GLY A 40 22.14 -4.15 14.11
C GLY A 40 22.28 -2.73 14.67
N GLU A 41 23.46 -2.13 14.53
CA GLU A 41 23.74 -0.75 14.96
C GLU A 41 23.28 0.28 13.92
N HIS A 42 22.01 0.21 13.51
CA HIS A 42 21.51 1.08 12.45
C HIS A 42 21.42 2.54 12.93
N PRO A 43 22.07 3.51 12.25
CA PRO A 43 22.19 4.90 12.74
C PRO A 43 20.86 5.67 12.81
N LYS A 44 19.83 5.18 12.11
CA LYS A 44 18.47 5.75 12.11
C LYS A 44 17.49 5.02 13.02
N MET A 45 17.93 4.02 13.79
CA MET A 45 17.06 3.31 14.72
C MET A 45 16.43 4.29 15.71
N GLY A 46 15.14 4.13 15.98
CA GLY A 46 14.36 5.01 16.85
C GLY A 46 13.77 6.26 16.16
N LYS A 47 14.15 6.57 14.91
CA LYS A 47 13.49 7.65 14.16
C LYS A 47 12.02 7.31 13.89
N LEU A 48 11.16 8.33 13.85
CA LEU A 48 9.72 8.15 13.61
C LEU A 48 9.44 7.80 12.14
N LYS A 49 8.89 6.61 11.89
CA LYS A 49 8.21 6.27 10.64
C LYS A 49 6.84 6.95 10.65
N SER A 50 6.64 7.90 9.77
CA SER A 50 5.39 8.65 9.66
C SER A 50 4.26 7.79 9.10
N ARG A 51 3.02 8.20 9.34
CA ARG A 51 1.87 7.65 8.62
C ARG A 51 2.02 8.04 7.15
N VAL A 52 1.65 7.11 6.27
CA VAL A 52 1.56 7.37 4.84
C VAL A 52 0.12 7.77 4.53
N ASP A 53 -0.05 8.96 3.98
CA ASP A 53 -1.35 9.48 3.58
C ASP A 53 -1.68 9.06 2.13
N PRO A 54 -2.97 9.00 1.74
CA PRO A 54 -3.38 8.60 0.38
C PRO A 54 -2.69 9.38 -0.75
N GLU A 55 -2.43 10.67 -0.51
CA GLU A 55 -1.78 11.59 -1.45
C GLU A 55 -0.30 11.24 -1.70
N GLN A 56 0.29 10.36 -0.89
CA GLN A 56 1.67 9.89 -1.06
C GLN A 56 1.73 8.56 -1.82
N VAL A 57 0.58 7.95 -2.12
CA VAL A 57 0.48 6.64 -2.74
C VAL A 57 0.21 6.77 -4.24
N ALA A 58 1.05 6.12 -5.03
CA ALA A 58 0.81 5.82 -6.44
C ALA A 58 0.09 4.48 -6.56
N VAL A 59 -1.03 4.45 -7.28
CA VAL A 59 -1.78 3.23 -7.61
C VAL A 59 -1.46 2.85 -9.05
N ASN A 60 -1.10 1.59 -9.30
CA ASN A 60 -0.91 1.07 -10.65
C ASN A 60 -2.01 0.06 -10.99
N VAL A 61 -2.72 0.31 -12.08
CA VAL A 61 -3.88 -0.48 -12.51
C VAL A 61 -3.94 -0.50 -14.03
N SER A 62 -4.55 -1.52 -14.64
CA SER A 62 -4.75 -1.52 -16.10
C SER A 62 -5.60 -0.33 -16.55
N PHE A 63 -5.33 0.21 -17.75
CA PHE A 63 -6.07 1.35 -18.29
C PHE A 63 -7.59 1.11 -18.39
N CYS A 64 -8.00 -0.13 -18.65
CA CYS A 64 -9.40 -0.54 -18.75
C CYS A 64 -10.04 -0.94 -17.42
N ALA A 65 -9.27 -1.02 -16.34
CA ALA A 65 -9.76 -1.47 -15.04
C ALA A 65 -10.23 -0.30 -14.17
N PRO A 66 -11.23 -0.52 -13.31
CA PRO A 66 -11.73 0.53 -12.42
C PRO A 66 -10.66 0.93 -11.41
N VAL A 67 -10.44 2.23 -11.28
CA VAL A 67 -9.55 2.79 -10.27
C VAL A 67 -10.16 2.57 -8.88
N PRO A 68 -9.41 2.01 -7.91
CA PRO A 68 -9.92 1.82 -6.55
C PRO A 68 -10.23 3.17 -5.91
N ARG A 69 -11.37 3.29 -5.24
CA ARG A 69 -11.72 4.52 -4.51
C ARG A 69 -10.84 4.66 -3.28
N CYS A 70 -10.40 5.89 -2.99
CA CYS A 70 -9.74 6.19 -1.72
C CYS A 70 -10.74 5.94 -0.56
N PRO A 71 -10.40 5.12 0.43
CA PRO A 71 -11.29 4.82 1.54
C PRO A 71 -11.36 5.96 2.57
N VAL A 72 -10.46 6.96 2.49
CA VAL A 72 -10.39 8.07 3.43
C VAL A 72 -11.24 9.25 2.92
N PRO A 73 -12.30 9.67 3.62
CA PRO A 73 -13.17 10.75 3.17
C PRO A 73 -12.44 12.07 2.98
N GLY A 74 -12.62 12.71 1.82
CA GLY A 74 -11.98 13.98 1.49
C GLY A 74 -10.56 13.86 0.92
N HIS A 75 -10.04 12.64 0.77
CA HIS A 75 -8.70 12.37 0.24
C HIS A 75 -8.75 11.71 -1.14
N ALA A 76 -7.62 11.78 -1.84
CA ALA A 76 -7.42 11.15 -3.14
C ALA A 76 -6.04 10.47 -3.21
N TRP A 77 -5.89 9.54 -4.16
CA TRP A 77 -4.56 8.99 -4.46
C TRP A 77 -3.66 10.05 -5.07
N GLY A 78 -2.39 10.04 -4.69
CA GLY A 78 -1.42 11.02 -5.17
C GLY A 78 -1.09 10.86 -6.65
N ASP A 79 -1.06 9.62 -7.13
CA ASP A 79 -0.71 9.30 -8.51
C ASP A 79 -1.47 8.06 -8.98
N LEU A 80 -1.83 8.05 -10.26
CA LEU A 80 -2.48 6.93 -10.94
C LEU A 80 -1.63 6.54 -12.15
N ARG A 81 -1.19 5.29 -12.20
CA ARG A 81 -0.34 4.75 -13.25
C ARG A 81 -0.99 3.57 -13.95
N HIS A 82 -0.56 3.39 -15.19
CA HIS A 82 -0.94 2.29 -16.07
C HIS A 82 0.33 1.71 -16.71
N ASP A 83 1.25 1.24 -15.88
CA ASP A 83 2.56 0.72 -16.31
C ASP A 83 2.57 -0.81 -16.25
N PRO A 84 2.57 -1.51 -17.42
CA PRO A 84 2.64 -2.96 -17.48
C PRO A 84 4.06 -3.50 -17.25
N GLY A 85 5.10 -2.65 -17.21
CA GLY A 85 6.48 -3.04 -16.97
C GLY A 85 6.81 -3.32 -15.51
N VAL A 86 5.89 -3.03 -14.58
CA VAL A 86 6.05 -3.22 -13.15
C VAL A 86 4.97 -4.14 -12.58
N MET A 87 5.30 -4.84 -11.49
CA MET A 87 4.39 -5.80 -10.86
C MET A 87 3.73 -5.29 -9.57
N TRP A 88 4.08 -4.09 -9.10
CA TRP A 88 3.49 -3.53 -7.88
C TRP A 88 2.10 -2.95 -8.17
N LEU A 89 1.19 -3.08 -7.20
CA LEU A 89 -0.19 -2.53 -7.27
C LEU A 89 -0.29 -1.13 -6.64
N ALA A 90 0.48 -0.90 -5.58
CA ALA A 90 0.63 0.41 -4.94
C ALA A 90 2.08 0.64 -4.53
N ASN A 91 2.53 1.89 -4.63
CA ASN A 91 3.88 2.32 -4.26
C ASN A 91 3.81 3.66 -3.53
N TRP A 92 4.69 3.85 -2.55
CA TRP A 92 4.89 5.13 -1.86
C TRP A 92 6.34 5.19 -1.39
N LYS A 93 6.81 6.40 -1.07
CA LYS A 93 8.14 6.61 -0.46
C LYS A 93 8.02 6.79 1.04
N GLU A 94 8.83 6.06 1.80
CA GLU A 94 8.89 6.20 3.26
C GLU A 94 9.88 7.29 3.70
N ASN A 95 9.70 7.84 4.90
CA ASN A 95 10.36 9.07 5.34
C ASN A 95 11.77 8.88 5.97
N ILE A 96 12.19 7.66 6.29
CA ILE A 96 13.45 7.34 6.97
C ILE A 96 14.61 7.26 5.98
N ASN A 97 14.46 6.47 4.91
CA ASN A 97 15.46 6.26 3.86
C ASN A 97 15.05 6.83 2.51
N GLY A 98 13.81 7.33 2.36
CA GLY A 98 13.35 7.93 1.11
C GLY A 98 13.12 6.90 0.01
N GLN A 99 12.93 5.64 0.40
CA GLN A 99 12.70 4.50 -0.50
C GLN A 99 11.22 4.24 -0.70
#